data_AF-A0A1P8LXM7-F1
#
_entry.id   AF-A0A1P8LXM7-F1
#
_cell.length_a   1.000
_cell.length_b   1.000
_cell.length_c   1.000
_cell.angle_alpha   90.00
_cell.angle_beta   90.00
_cell.angle_gamma   90.00
#
_symmetry.space_group_name_H-M   'P 1'
#
loop_
_entity.id
_entity.type
_entity.pdbx_description
1 polymer ?
#
loop_
_entity_poly.entity_id
_entity_poly.type
_entity_poly.pdbx_seq_one_letter_code
_entity_poly.pdbx_strand_id
1 'polypeptide(L)'
;MAACLLTGEGHDMQDHPQITAFREAARILAADRYWHHGSTGEQVEVLRALRDVLTEVCFQLDAHRVLPRAVLQICQDLAAPGIRDVPAPPSAGFVLVSYLDARIEQLIADSNDSGNTGAEGSRGY
;
A
#
# COMPACT_ATOMS: atom_id res chain seq x y z
N MET A 1 17.16 32.13 48.97
CA MET A 1 16.07 31.99 47.99
C MET A 1 16.50 32.66 46.70
N ALA A 2 16.95 31.88 45.72
CA ALA A 2 17.16 32.33 44.35
C ALA A 2 16.41 31.34 43.46
N ALA A 3 15.41 31.84 42.74
CA ALA A 3 14.60 31.05 41.83
C ALA A 3 15.40 30.81 40.54
N CYS A 4 15.81 29.56 40.31
CA CYS A 4 16.22 29.12 38.97
C CYS A 4 14.98 29.06 38.09
N LEU A 5 14.86 30.02 37.20
CA LEU A 5 13.97 29.97 36.04
C LEU A 5 14.46 28.83 35.13
N LEU A 6 13.79 27.67 35.22
CA LEU A 6 13.79 26.70 34.13
C LEU A 6 12.95 27.31 33.01
N THR A 7 13.59 28.09 32.15
CA THR A 7 13.10 28.31 30.80
C THR A 7 13.15 26.96 30.12
N GLY A 8 12.03 26.22 30.24
CA GLY A 8 11.78 25.09 29.38
C GLY A 8 11.92 25.59 27.96
N GLU A 9 12.90 25.06 27.25
CA GLU A 9 12.96 25.15 25.80
C GLU A 9 11.72 24.44 25.25
N GLY A 10 10.60 25.18 25.22
CA GLY A 10 9.54 24.93 24.28
C GLY A 10 10.09 25.27 22.91
N HIS A 11 10.97 24.40 22.40
CA HIS A 11 11.13 24.29 20.96
C HIS A 11 9.73 23.93 20.47
N ASP A 12 9.09 24.92 19.86
CA ASP A 12 7.90 24.72 19.05
C ASP A 12 8.38 23.84 17.88
N MET A 13 8.47 22.53 18.14
CA MET A 13 8.78 21.52 17.16
C MET A 13 7.62 21.57 16.18
N GLN A 14 7.73 22.40 15.15
CA GLN A 14 6.95 22.20 13.95
C GLN A 14 7.16 20.74 13.56
N ASP A 15 6.11 19.93 13.71
CA ASP A 15 6.15 18.51 13.40
C ASP A 15 6.75 18.36 11.99
N HIS A 16 7.78 17.52 11.87
CA HIS A 16 8.44 17.26 10.60
C HIS A 16 7.36 16.95 9.53
N PRO A 17 7.43 17.52 8.31
CA PRO A 17 6.34 17.41 7.34
C PRO A 17 5.85 15.99 7.07
N GLN A 18 6.74 14.99 7.07
CA GLN A 18 6.36 13.58 6.93
C GLN A 18 5.56 13.04 8.13
N ILE A 19 5.89 13.46 9.36
CA ILE A 19 5.14 13.08 10.56
C ILE A 19 3.71 13.64 10.47
N THR A 20 3.58 14.91 10.10
CA THR A 20 2.28 15.56 9.88
C THR A 20 1.49 14.86 8.78
N ALA A 21 2.12 14.54 7.64
CA ALA A 21 1.49 13.83 6.54
C ALA A 21 0.97 12.45 6.95
N PHE A 22 1.75 11.65 7.67
CA PHE A 22 1.30 10.33 8.14
C PHE A 22 0.13 10.43 9.12
N ARG A 23 0.17 11.36 10.06
CA ARG A 23 -0.92 11.59 11.02
C ARG A 23 -2.21 11.99 10.30
N GLU A 24 -2.11 12.91 9.34
CA GLU A 24 -3.27 13.39 8.60
C GLU A 24 -3.85 12.33 7.66
N ALA A 25 -3.01 11.61 6.92
CA ALA A 25 -3.45 10.48 6.09
C ALA A 25 -4.14 9.41 6.93
N ALA A 26 -3.58 9.04 8.08
CA ALA A 26 -4.21 8.08 9.00
C ALA A 26 -5.58 8.58 9.50
N ARG A 27 -5.70 9.87 9.82
CA ARG A 27 -6.95 10.48 10.27
C ARG A 27 -8.03 10.45 9.18
N ILE A 28 -7.69 10.84 7.96
CA ILE A 28 -8.62 10.85 6.81
C ILE A 28 -9.07 9.42 6.49
N LEU A 29 -8.12 8.48 6.34
CA LEU A 29 -8.44 7.09 6.02
C LEU A 29 -9.25 6.40 7.13
N ALA A 30 -9.07 6.81 8.39
CA ALA A 30 -9.87 6.29 9.49
C ALA A 30 -11.31 6.82 9.49
N ALA A 31 -11.54 8.06 9.04
CA ALA A 31 -12.87 8.66 8.97
C ALA A 31 -13.78 7.92 7.98
N ASP A 32 -13.23 7.45 6.86
CA ASP A 32 -13.95 6.75 5.80
C ASP A 32 -13.60 5.25 5.72
N ARG A 33 -13.20 4.64 6.84
CA ARG A 33 -12.72 3.24 6.90
C ARG A 33 -13.68 2.20 6.30
N TYR A 34 -14.99 2.46 6.39
CA TYR A 34 -16.06 1.56 5.92
C TYR A 34 -16.66 1.99 4.58
N TRP A 35 -16.03 2.96 3.91
CA TRP A 35 -16.44 3.32 2.57
C TRP A 35 -16.19 2.15 1.60
N HIS A 36 -17.14 1.94 0.69
CA HIS A 36 -17.12 0.88 -0.29
C HIS A 36 -17.12 1.48 -1.70
N HIS A 37 -16.27 0.93 -2.57
CA HIS A 37 -16.26 1.27 -3.99
C HIS A 37 -17.51 0.70 -4.69
N GLY A 38 -18.10 1.48 -5.59
CA GLY A 38 -19.29 1.12 -6.36
C GLY A 38 -18.99 0.37 -7.66
N SER A 39 -17.72 0.26 -8.07
CA SER A 39 -17.33 -0.45 -9.31
C SER A 39 -15.93 -1.06 -9.24
N THR A 40 -15.65 -2.02 -10.12
CA THR A 40 -14.30 -2.59 -10.30
C THR A 40 -13.29 -1.52 -10.74
N GLY A 41 -13.71 -0.56 -11.57
CA GLY A 41 -12.84 0.55 -11.99
C GLY A 41 -12.41 1.42 -10.80
N GLU A 42 -13.37 1.82 -9.97
CA GLU A 42 -13.09 2.58 -8.74
C GLU A 42 -12.25 1.77 -7.74
N GLN A 43 -12.47 0.45 -7.63
CA GLN A 43 -11.59 -0.42 -6.84
C GLN A 43 -10.14 -0.38 -7.34
N VAL A 44 -9.92 -0.45 -8.65
CA VAL A 44 -8.57 -0.38 -9.25
C VAL A 44 -7.93 0.97 -8.97
N GLU A 45 -8.67 2.08 -9.08
CA GLU A 45 -8.17 3.42 -8.76
C GLU A 45 -7.75 3.54 -7.29
N VAL A 46 -8.56 3.02 -6.38
CA VAL A 46 -8.23 2.98 -4.94
C VAL A 46 -6.97 2.15 -4.68
N LEU A 47 -6.84 0.98 -5.32
CA LEU A 47 -5.67 0.14 -5.14
C LEU A 47 -4.39 0.77 -5.73
N ARG A 48 -4.51 1.53 -6.84
CA ARG A 48 -3.39 2.32 -7.39
C ARG A 48 -2.98 3.45 -6.45
N ALA A 49 -3.93 4.20 -5.89
CA ALA A 49 -3.63 5.21 -4.90
C ALA A 49 -3.00 4.61 -3.62
N LEU A 50 -3.49 3.44 -3.19
CA LEU A 50 -2.91 2.67 -2.10
C LEU A 50 -1.48 2.24 -2.42
N ARG A 51 -1.18 1.85 -3.66
CA ARG A 51 0.16 1.44 -4.10
C ARG A 51 1.19 2.54 -3.91
N ASP A 52 0.84 3.78 -4.25
CA ASP A 52 1.73 4.92 -4.11
C ASP A 52 2.04 5.18 -2.63
N VAL A 53 1.01 5.19 -1.79
CA VAL A 53 1.16 5.33 -0.33
C VAL A 53 1.96 4.16 0.27
N LEU A 54 1.63 2.93 -0.13
CA LEU A 54 2.27 1.71 0.36
C LEU A 54 3.75 1.68 0.00
N THR A 55 4.13 2.19 -1.18
CA THR A 55 5.54 2.28 -1.60
C THR A 55 6.34 3.12 -0.60
N GLU A 56 5.84 4.30 -0.22
CA GLU A 56 6.49 5.17 0.77
C GLU A 56 6.48 4.57 2.16
N VAL A 57 5.35 3.96 2.59
CA VAL A 57 5.28 3.26 3.88
C VAL A 57 6.30 2.13 3.94
N CYS A 58 6.39 1.31 2.91
CA CYS A 58 7.36 0.22 2.81
C CYS A 58 8.80 0.73 2.90
N PHE A 59 9.12 1.84 2.22
CA PHE A 59 10.43 2.47 2.36
C PHE A 59 10.74 2.82 3.81
N GLN A 60 9.80 3.43 4.54
CA GLN A 60 9.99 3.73 5.96
C GLN A 60 10.13 2.46 6.81
N LEU A 61 9.34 1.42 6.55
CA LEU A 61 9.44 0.13 7.27
C LEU A 61 10.81 -0.51 7.08
N ASP A 62 11.33 -0.50 5.85
CA ASP A 62 12.64 -1.05 5.51
C ASP A 62 13.76 -0.20 6.13
N ALA A 63 13.68 1.13 6.03
CA ALA A 63 14.65 2.07 6.60
C ALA A 63 14.76 1.93 8.13
N HIS A 64 13.63 1.70 8.81
CA HIS A 64 13.56 1.52 10.25
C HIS A 64 13.67 0.06 10.71
N ARG A 65 13.86 -0.89 9.78
CA ARG A 65 13.95 -2.34 10.06
C ARG A 65 12.79 -2.85 10.94
N VAL A 66 11.59 -2.34 10.67
CA VAL A 66 10.39 -2.67 11.46
C VAL A 66 10.04 -4.15 11.34
N LEU A 67 10.16 -4.71 10.14
CA LEU A 67 9.89 -6.12 9.86
C LEU A 67 11.18 -6.95 9.96
N PRO A 68 11.20 -8.02 10.78
CA PRO A 68 12.34 -8.92 10.82
C PRO A 68 12.56 -9.59 9.46
N ARG A 69 13.83 -9.70 9.05
CA ARG A 69 14.21 -10.34 7.77
C ARG A 69 13.65 -11.75 7.61
N ALA A 70 13.59 -12.54 8.69
CA ALA A 70 13.03 -13.88 8.67
C ALA A 70 11.53 -13.88 8.27
N VAL A 71 10.76 -12.90 8.73
CA VAL A 71 9.34 -12.76 8.37
C VAL A 71 9.22 -12.43 6.88
N LEU A 72 10.02 -11.48 6.40
CA LEU A 72 10.02 -11.09 4.99
C LEU A 72 10.43 -12.25 4.07
N GLN A 73 11.39 -13.08 4.49
CA GLN A 73 11.79 -14.28 3.76
C GLN A 73 10.64 -15.28 3.65
N ILE A 74 9.95 -15.58 4.76
CA ILE A 74 8.80 -16.50 4.75
C ILE A 74 7.71 -15.98 3.80
N CYS A 75 7.43 -14.68 3.82
CA CYS A 75 6.45 -14.09 2.91
C CYS A 75 6.86 -14.23 1.44
N GLN A 76 8.13 -14.02 1.11
CA GLN A 76 8.64 -14.22 -0.25
C GLN A 76 8.60 -15.69 -0.68
N ASP A 77 8.94 -16.63 0.21
CA ASP A 77 8.94 -18.06 -0.06
C ASP A 77 7.53 -18.60 -0.36
N LEU A 78 6.51 -17.99 0.25
CA LEU A 78 5.09 -18.30 0.03
C LEU A 78 4.48 -17.58 -1.18
N ALA A 79 5.22 -16.68 -1.82
CA ALA A 79 4.73 -15.92 -2.96
C ALA A 79 4.65 -16.75 -4.24
N ALA A 80 3.93 -16.23 -5.24
CA ALA A 80 3.89 -16.81 -6.57
C ALA A 80 5.32 -16.90 -7.16
N PRO A 81 5.60 -17.84 -8.07
CA PRO A 81 6.95 -18.05 -8.61
C PRO A 81 7.64 -16.76 -9.11
N GLY A 82 6.89 -15.86 -9.75
CA GLY A 82 7.43 -14.58 -10.25
C GLY A 82 7.91 -13.60 -9.17
N ILE A 83 7.46 -13.76 -7.92
CA ILE A 83 7.91 -12.97 -6.75
C ILE A 83 8.95 -13.78 -5.95
N ARG A 84 8.69 -15.08 -5.74
CA ARG A 84 9.58 -15.96 -4.99
C ARG A 84 10.98 -16.04 -5.60
N ASP A 85 11.05 -16.20 -6.92
CA ASP A 85 12.28 -16.57 -7.62
C ASP A 85 13.15 -15.34 -8.01
N VAL A 86 12.79 -14.14 -7.54
CA VAL A 86 13.56 -12.91 -7.76
C VAL A 86 14.83 -12.91 -6.92
N PRO A 87 16.02 -12.70 -7.51
CA PRO A 87 17.29 -12.70 -6.81
C PRO A 87 17.56 -11.36 -6.10
N ALA A 88 16.61 -10.90 -5.28
CA ALA A 88 16.71 -9.70 -4.48
C ALA A 88 16.55 -10.05 -2.99
N PRO A 89 17.19 -9.30 -2.08
CA PRO A 89 16.96 -9.48 -0.65
C PRO A 89 15.48 -9.16 -0.32
N PRO A 90 14.84 -9.95 0.58
CA PRO A 90 13.45 -9.72 0.93
C PRO A 90 13.29 -8.36 1.62
N SER A 91 12.33 -7.57 1.17
CA SER A 91 11.99 -6.25 1.73
C SER A 91 10.47 -6.09 1.86
N ALA A 92 10.03 -5.17 2.72
CA ALA A 92 8.62 -4.82 2.85
C ALA A 92 8.07 -4.34 1.50
N GLY A 93 8.84 -3.50 0.81
CA GLY A 93 8.50 -2.99 -0.52
C GLY A 93 8.30 -4.12 -1.52
N PHE A 94 9.25 -5.04 -1.61
CA PHE A 94 9.18 -6.14 -2.56
C PHE A 94 7.96 -7.03 -2.31
N VAL A 95 7.76 -7.49 -1.07
CA VAL A 95 6.64 -8.37 -0.74
C VAL A 95 5.31 -7.63 -0.92
N LEU A 96 5.10 -6.53 -0.21
CA LEU A 96 3.76 -5.93 -0.11
C LEU A 96 3.34 -5.26 -1.43
N VAL A 97 4.24 -4.58 -2.14
CA VAL A 97 3.91 -3.91 -3.40
C VAL A 97 3.67 -4.94 -4.50
N SER A 98 4.46 -6.02 -4.59
CA SER A 98 4.24 -7.03 -5.63
C SER A 98 2.91 -7.77 -5.49
N TYR A 99 2.45 -8.04 -4.25
CA TYR A 99 1.11 -8.62 -4.05
C TYR A 99 -0.01 -7.65 -4.45
N LEU A 100 0.16 -6.36 -4.17
CA LEU A 100 -0.81 -5.35 -4.57
C LEU A 100 -0.85 -5.19 -6.10
N ASP A 101 0.31 -5.16 -6.76
CA ASP A 101 0.43 -5.09 -8.22
C ASP A 101 -0.23 -6.29 -8.89
N ALA A 102 0.08 -7.51 -8.43
CA ALA A 102 -0.56 -8.72 -8.93
C ALA A 102 -2.09 -8.68 -8.80
N ARG A 103 -2.62 -8.11 -7.71
CA ARG A 103 -4.06 -7.98 -7.52
C ARG A 103 -4.69 -6.94 -8.45
N ILE A 104 -4.02 -5.81 -8.69
CA ILE A 104 -4.46 -4.80 -9.64
C ILE A 104 -4.50 -5.39 -11.06
N GLU A 105 -3.45 -6.10 -11.46
CA GLU A 105 -3.37 -6.77 -12.77
C GLU A 105 -4.50 -7.80 -12.95
N GLN A 106 -4.76 -8.60 -11.92
CA GLN A 106 -5.86 -9.57 -11.95
C GLN A 106 -7.22 -8.89 -12.14
N LEU A 107 -7.51 -7.82 -11.40
CA LEU A 107 -8.78 -7.09 -11.53
C LEU A 107 -8.97 -6.49 -12.93
N ILE A 108 -7.88 -6.01 -13.54
CA ILE A 108 -7.89 -5.48 -14.91
C ILE A 108 -8.15 -6.61 -15.92
N ALA A 109 -7.49 -7.76 -15.77
CA ALA A 109 -7.69 -8.92 -16.62
C ALA A 109 -9.13 -9.45 -16.54
N ASP A 110 -9.65 -9.65 -15.32
CA ASP A 110 -11.02 -10.13 -15.08
C ASP A 110 -12.07 -9.20 -15.69
N SER A 111 -11.83 -7.88 -15.63
CA SER A 111 -12.70 -6.88 -16.24
C SER A 111 -12.72 -6.98 -17.77
N ASN A 112 -11.58 -7.26 -18.41
CA ASN A 112 -11.49 -7.38 -19.87
C ASN A 112 -12.15 -8.67 -20.38
N ASP A 113 -12.02 -9.77 -19.65
CA ASP A 113 -12.63 -11.05 -20.00
C ASP A 113 -14.16 -11.03 -19.88
N SER A 114 -14.69 -10.28 -18.91
CA SER A 114 -16.14 -10.09 -18.75
C SER A 114 -16.82 -9.38 -19.94
N GLY A 115 -16.06 -8.61 -20.74
CA GLY A 115 -16.56 -7.92 -21.93
C GLY A 115 -16.67 -8.80 -23.19
N ASN A 116 -16.12 -10.02 -23.18
CA ASN A 116 -15.96 -10.84 -24.38
C ASN A 116 -16.98 -12.00 -24.53
N THR A 117 -18.04 -12.05 -23.70
CA THR A 117 -19.05 -13.13 -23.74
C THR A 117 -20.28 -12.85 -24.62
N GLY A 118 -20.25 -11.80 -25.47
CA GLY A 118 -21.46 -11.28 -26.14
C GLY A 118 -21.43 -11.14 -27.67
N ALA A 119 -20.60 -11.86 -28.43
CA ALA A 119 -20.55 -11.70 -29.89
C ALA A 119 -20.50 -12.99 -30.73
N GLU A 120 -20.90 -14.14 -30.19
CA GLU A 120 -21.14 -15.34 -31.00
C GLU A 120 -22.56 -15.87 -30.78
N GLY A 121 -23.37 -15.87 -31.84
CA GLY A 121 -24.62 -16.62 -31.87
C GLY A 121 -25.90 -15.82 -32.07
N SER A 122 -25.99 -15.00 -33.12
CA SER A 122 -27.28 -14.68 -33.76
C SER A 122 -27.11 -14.30 -35.22
N ARG A 123 -26.86 -15.30 -36.06
CA ARG A 123 -27.38 -15.32 -37.43
C ARG A 123 -28.18 -16.59 -37.58
N GLY A 124 -29.44 -16.50 -37.17
CA GLY A 124 -30.46 -17.48 -37.52
C GLY A 124 -30.92 -17.25 -38.96
N TYR A 125 -31.21 -18.39 -39.60
CA TYR A 125 -32.05 -18.66 -40.77
C TYR A 125 -31.84 -17.85 -42.05
#